data_AF-A0A258YE30-F1
#
_entry.id   AF-A0A258YE30-F1
#
_cell.length_a   1.000
_cell.length_b   1.000
_cell.length_c   1.000
_cell.angle_alpha   90.00
_cell.angle_beta   90.00
_cell.angle_gamma   90.00
#
_symmetry.space_group_name_H-M   'P 1'
#
loop_
_entity.id
_entity.type
_entity.pdbx_description
1 polymer ?
#
loop_
_entity_poly.entity_id
_entity_poly.type
_entity_poly.pdbx_seq_one_letter_code
_entity_poly.pdbx_strand_id
1 'polypeptide(L)' 'MNSPKQIVTVWVDVFNRADLEALASLYAVDAVNHQQPNEAVCGREA' A
#
# COMPACT_ATOMS: atom_id res chain seq x y z
N MET A 1 3.23 -16.06 9.33
CA MET A 1 2.25 -14.98 9.08
C MET A 1 2.76 -13.71 9.73
N ASN A 2 2.82 -12.62 8.98
CA ASN A 2 3.14 -11.31 9.55
C ASN A 2 1.95 -10.81 10.36
N SER A 3 2.20 -10.20 11.51
CA SER A 3 1.17 -9.47 12.24
C SER A 3 0.79 -8.19 11.49
N PRO A 4 -0.42 -7.63 11.73
CA PRO A 4 -0.82 -6.36 11.11
C PRO A 4 0.20 -5.23 11.33
N LYS A 5 0.79 -5.14 12.53
CA LYS A 5 1.82 -4.14 12.83
C LYS A 5 3.04 -4.28 11.92
N GLN A 6 3.51 -5.50 11.69
CA GLN A 6 4.67 -5.74 10.83
C GLN A 6 4.37 -5.36 9.38
N ILE A 7 3.16 -5.64 8.88
CA ILE A 7 2.74 -5.22 7.54
C ILE A 7 2.76 -3.70 7.41
N VAL A 8 2.19 -2.98 8.38
CA VAL A 8 2.17 -1.50 8.33
C VAL A 8 3.58 -0.92 8.42
N THR A 9 4.48 -1.48 9.23
CA THR A 9 5.88 -1.04 9.28
C THR A 9 6.57 -1.18 7.92
N VAL A 10 6.43 -2.34 7.26
CA VAL A 10 6.99 -2.55 5.92
C VAL A 10 6.37 -1.58 4.91
N TRP A 11 5.06 -1.36 4.97
CA TRP A 11 4.37 -0.41 4.10
C TRP A 11 4.96 0.99 4.19
N VAL A 12 5.20 1.50 5.40
CA VAL A 12 5.80 2.84 5.62
C VAL A 12 7.22 2.89 5.06
N ASP A 13 8.01 1.84 5.27
CA ASP A 13 9.39 1.78 4.78
C ASP A 13 9.47 1.80 3.24
N VAL A 14 8.63 1.03 2.55
CA VAL A 14 8.61 0.99 1.07
C VAL A 14 8.01 2.27 0.49
N PHE A 15 6.97 2.83 1.13
CA PHE A 15 6.39 4.11 0.75
C PHE A 15 7.43 5.24 0.80
N ASN A 16 8.19 5.36 1.89
CA ASN A 16 9.20 6.40 2.07
C ASN A 16 10.39 6.27 1.09
N ARG A 17 10.62 5.07 0.55
CA ARG A 17 11.64 4.82 -0.47
C ARG A 17 11.13 5.05 -1.90
N ALA A 18 9.84 5.35 -2.06
CA ALA A 18 9.16 5.40 -3.36
C ALA A 18 9.30 4.09 -4.17
N ASP A 19 9.33 2.93 -3.49
CA ASP A 19 9.39 1.62 -4.13
C ASP A 19 7.98 1.15 -4.53
N LEU A 20 7.58 1.51 -5.75
CA LEU A 20 6.22 1.28 -6.26
C LEU A 20 5.86 -0.20 -6.37
N GLU A 21 6.79 -1.03 -6.84
CA GLU A 21 6.58 -2.47 -7.03
C GLU A 21 6.34 -3.16 -5.67
N ALA A 22 7.22 -2.88 -4.71
CA ALA A 22 7.09 -3.46 -3.37
C ALA A 22 5.83 -2.94 -2.66
N LEU A 23 5.52 -1.65 -2.77
CA LEU A 23 4.33 -1.06 -2.18
C LEU A 23 3.05 -1.67 -2.76
N ALA A 24 2.96 -1.81 -4.08
CA ALA A 24 1.81 -2.43 -4.74
C ALA A 24 1.62 -3.89 -4.29
N SER A 25 2.71 -4.65 -4.11
CA SER A 25 2.64 -6.06 -3.67
C SER A 25 1.96 -6.26 -2.30
N LEU A 26 1.88 -5.22 -1.47
CA LEU A 26 1.23 -5.24 -0.16
C LEU A 26 -0.29 -5.10 -0.24
N TYR A 27 -0.85 -4.75 -1.39
CA TYR A 27 -2.28 -4.58 -1.60
C TYR A 27 -2.93 -5.82 -2.23
N ALA A 28 -4.18 -6.09 -1.83
CA ALA A 28 -5.06 -6.99 -2.56
C ALA A 28 -5.36 -6.44 -3.96
N VAL A 29 -5.70 -7.32 -4.90
CA VAL A 29 -5.97 -6.93 -6.30
C VAL A 29 -7.08 -5.87 -6.38
N ASP A 30 -8.09 -5.98 -5.53
CA ASP A 30 -9.28 -5.13 -5.43
C ASP A 30 -9.20 -4.09 -4.30
N ALA A 31 -8.00 -3.82 -3.75
CA ALA A 31 -7.84 -2.88 -2.66
C ALA A 31 -8.23 -1.44 -3.05
N VAL A 32 -8.71 -0.67 -2.08
CA VAL A 32 -9.01 0.76 -2.23
C VAL A 32 -8.07 1.56 -1.34
N ASN A 33 -7.32 2.48 -1.94
CA ASN A 33 -6.39 3.36 -1.25
C ASN A 33 -6.98 4.77 -1.10
N HIS A 34 -7.08 5.25 0.14
CA HIS A 34 -7.67 6.55 0.48
C HIS A 34 -6.59 7.53 0.98
N GLN A 35 -5.82 8.13 0.06
CA GLN A 35 -4.81 9.14 0.40
C GLN A 35 -5.39 10.55 0.31
N GLN A 36 -5.73 11.14 1.44
CA GLN A 36 -6.27 12.50 1.50
C GLN A 36 -5.23 13.57 1.08
N PRO A 37 -5.64 14.63 0.38
CA PRO A 37 -7.02 15.03 0.04
C PRO A 37 -7.55 14.44 -1.28
N ASN A 38 -6.86 13.47 -1.87
CA ASN A 38 -7.22 12.93 -3.18
C ASN A 38 -8.45 12.02 -3.13
N GLU A 39 -9.06 11.83 -4.28
CA GLU A 39 -10.08 10.78 -4.48
C GLU A 39 -9.47 9.39 -4.25
N ALA A 40 -10.33 8.44 -3.91
CA ALA A 40 -9.92 7.07 -3.67
C ALA A 40 -9.39 6.42 -4.95
N VAL A 41 -8.31 5.64 -4.83
CA VAL A 41 -7.76 4.85 -5.93
C VAL A 41 -8.18 3.40 -5.74
N CYS A 42 -8.81 2.81 -6.76
CA CYS A 42 -9.36 1.46 -6.72
C CYS A 42 -8.52 0.51 -7.57
N GLY A 43 -8.09 -0.60 -6.97
CA GLY A 43 -7.28 -1.62 -7.62
C GLY A 43 -5.79 -1.40 -7.43
N ARG A 44 -5.05 -2.51 -7.31
CA ARG A 44 -3.59 -2.47 -7.10
C ARG A 44 -2.81 -1.86 -8.27
N GLU A 45 -3.33 -1.97 -9.49
CA GLU A 45 -2.68 -1.54 -10.73
C GLU A 45 -3.02 -0.09 -11.14
N ALA A 46 -3.86 0.60 -10.36
CA ALA A 46 -4.38 1.93 -10.68
C ALA A 46 -3.47 3.08 -10.26
#